data_AF-F2I2B2-F1
#
_entry.id   AF-F2I2B2-F1
#
_cell.length_a   1.000
_cell.length_b   1.000
_cell.length_c   1.000
_cell.angle_alpha   90.00
_cell.angle_beta   90.00
_cell.angle_gamma   90.00
#
_symmetry.space_group_name_H-M   'P 1'
#
loop_
_entity.id
_entity.type
_entity.pdbx_description
1 polymer ?
#
loop_
_entity_poly.entity_id
_entity_poly.type
_entity_poly.pdbx_seq_one_letter_code
_entity_poly.pdbx_strand_id
1 'polypeptide(L)'
;MSDKKLNPASKYTLGAGLIHKVDLIVASIIIIGGGFMYYEATLFPAAPNILGDTLNADVFPKMLIVLMIILASIIPFEISFMPEKIAKIDKGRSVSLEPITWKTIVLLIALVSVAEFLGPAVTMFVTAVSFPLVWGEKNYLRIAIYSVAFPIFVYLVFNKVLGLFFDPGVLKYLN
;
A
#
# COMPACT_ATOMS: atom_id res chain seq x y z
N MET A 1 -3.63 40.22 -30.92
CA MET A 1 -3.03 40.28 -29.56
C MET A 1 -3.80 39.27 -28.71
N SER A 2 -3.49 37.98 -28.78
CA SER A 2 -2.47 37.26 -28.01
C SER A 2 -2.66 37.28 -26.49
N ASP A 3 -3.84 36.86 -26.01
CA ASP A 3 -3.96 36.24 -24.69
C ASP A 3 -3.65 34.74 -24.79
N LYS A 4 -2.37 34.44 -25.02
CA LYS A 4 -1.85 33.10 -24.78
C LYS A 4 -1.71 32.98 -23.26
N LYS A 5 -2.83 32.66 -22.58
CA LYS A 5 -2.81 32.21 -21.18
C LYS A 5 -1.74 31.12 -21.10
N LEU A 6 -0.63 31.46 -20.47
CA LEU A 6 0.48 30.55 -20.28
C LEU A 6 -0.05 29.40 -19.43
N ASN A 7 -0.38 28.28 -20.09
CA ASN A 7 -0.87 27.09 -19.40
C ASN A 7 0.26 26.62 -18.47
N PRO A 8 0.11 26.68 -17.13
CA PRO A 8 1.19 26.33 -16.19
C PRO A 8 1.66 24.88 -16.34
N ALA A 9 0.90 24.05 -17.05
CA ALA A 9 1.25 22.70 -17.48
C ALA A 9 2.46 22.62 -18.42
N SER A 10 2.92 23.72 -19.05
CA SER A 10 3.96 23.65 -20.09
C SER A 10 5.34 23.22 -19.60
N LYS A 11 5.64 23.33 -18.29
CA LYS A 11 6.96 22.98 -17.76
C LYS A 11 7.16 21.46 -17.60
N TYR A 12 6.06 20.72 -17.48
CA TYR A 12 6.06 19.28 -17.20
C TYR A 12 5.46 18.44 -18.32
N THR A 13 5.11 19.03 -19.46
CA THR A 13 4.62 18.28 -20.63
C THR A 13 5.76 17.84 -21.55
N LEU A 14 5.61 16.66 -22.16
CA LEU A 14 6.54 16.08 -23.14
C LEU A 14 5.81 15.91 -24.49
N GLY A 15 6.53 16.14 -25.60
CA GLY A 15 5.97 16.09 -26.96
C GLY A 15 5.01 17.25 -27.28
N ALA A 16 3.90 16.96 -27.96
CA ALA A 16 2.89 17.93 -28.39
C ALA A 16 1.98 18.48 -27.25
N GLY A 17 2.36 18.27 -25.98
CA GLY A 17 1.54 18.66 -24.82
C GLY A 17 0.59 17.59 -24.29
N LEU A 18 0.66 16.36 -24.82
CA LEU A 18 -0.26 15.26 -24.51
C LEU A 18 0.20 14.35 -23.36
N ILE A 19 1.47 14.42 -22.96
CA ILE A 19 2.06 13.53 -21.95
C ILE A 19 2.62 14.36 -20.80
N HIS A 20 2.27 13.99 -19.57
CA HIS A 20 2.84 14.59 -18.37
C HIS A 20 4.07 13.81 -17.87
N LYS A 21 5.22 14.48 -17.77
CA LYS A 21 6.53 13.87 -17.46
C LYS A 21 6.57 13.21 -16.09
N VAL A 22 6.05 13.90 -15.07
CA VAL A 22 6.09 13.40 -13.69
C VAL A 22 5.19 12.17 -13.57
N ASP A 23 3.99 12.22 -14.17
CA ASP A 23 3.07 11.09 -14.15
C ASP A 23 3.58 9.91 -14.98
N LEU A 24 4.32 10.17 -16.07
CA LEU A 24 5.00 9.12 -16.83
C LEU A 24 6.05 8.40 -15.97
N ILE A 25 6.84 9.15 -15.18
CA ILE A 25 7.82 8.55 -14.27
C ILE A 25 7.11 7.71 -13.20
N VAL A 26 6.06 8.25 -12.57
CA VAL A 26 5.28 7.52 -11.55
C VAL A 26 4.64 6.27 -12.14
N ALA A 27 3.99 6.36 -13.31
CA ALA A 27 3.42 5.22 -14.01
C ALA A 27 4.48 4.17 -14.34
N SER A 28 5.66 4.57 -14.82
CA SER A 28 6.76 3.66 -15.12
C SER A 28 7.22 2.90 -13.87
N ILE A 29 7.37 3.59 -12.73
CA ILE A 29 7.74 2.96 -11.46
C ILE A 29 6.68 1.94 -11.04
N ILE A 30 5.39 2.29 -11.13
CA ILE A 30 4.28 1.40 -10.78
C ILE A 30 4.25 0.18 -11.70
N ILE A 31 4.48 0.36 -13.00
CA ILE A 31 4.47 -0.74 -13.98
C ILE A 31 5.65 -1.69 -13.75
N ILE A 32 6.86 -1.16 -13.52
CA ILE A 32 8.05 -1.97 -13.25
C ILE A 32 7.89 -2.72 -11.93
N GLY A 33 7.49 -2.02 -10.86
CA GLY A 33 7.27 -2.63 -9.55
C GLY A 33 6.12 -3.65 -9.56
N GLY A 34 5.02 -3.32 -10.25
CA GLY A 34 3.90 -4.23 -10.46
C GLY A 34 4.31 -5.46 -11.26
N GLY A 35 5.09 -5.31 -12.33
CA GLY A 35 5.62 -6.43 -13.10
C GLY A 35 6.50 -7.36 -12.26
N PHE A 36 7.37 -6.80 -11.41
CA PHE A 36 8.15 -7.58 -10.45
C PHE A 36 7.26 -8.33 -9.45
N MET A 37 6.27 -7.66 -8.85
CA MET A 37 5.34 -8.31 -7.94
C MET A 37 4.48 -9.38 -8.63
N TYR A 38 4.10 -9.17 -9.89
CA TYR A 38 3.37 -10.17 -10.68
C TYR A 38 4.22 -11.43 -10.87
N TYR A 39 5.51 -11.25 -11.16
CA TYR A 39 6.47 -12.34 -11.27
C TYR A 39 6.59 -13.10 -9.95
N GLU A 40 6.80 -12.42 -8.82
CA GLU A 40 6.81 -13.05 -7.49
C GLU A 40 5.51 -13.82 -7.21
N ALA A 41 4.36 -13.28 -7.61
CA ALA A 41 3.07 -13.94 -7.43
C ALA A 41 2.90 -15.24 -8.24
N THR A 42 3.72 -15.46 -9.29
CA THR A 42 3.74 -16.74 -10.01
C THR A 42 4.48 -17.85 -9.27
N LEU A 43 5.30 -17.49 -8.27
CA LEU A 43 6.06 -18.44 -7.47
C LEU A 43 5.25 -18.98 -6.27
N PHE A 44 4.07 -18.43 -5.99
CA PHE A 44 3.23 -18.93 -4.91
C PHE A 44 2.76 -20.36 -5.17
N PRO A 45 2.75 -21.21 -4.13
CA PRO A 45 2.19 -22.56 -4.24
C PRO A 45 0.69 -22.49 -4.51
N ALA A 46 0.16 -23.51 -5.19
CA ALA A 46 -1.27 -23.65 -5.41
C ALA A 46 -2.00 -23.66 -4.05
N ALA A 47 -3.01 -22.80 -3.91
CA ALA A 47 -3.73 -22.66 -2.66
C ALA A 47 -4.51 -23.95 -2.33
N PRO A 48 -4.70 -24.28 -1.04
CA PRO A 48 -5.56 -25.38 -0.64
C PRO A 48 -6.99 -25.18 -1.17
N ASN A 49 -7.63 -26.26 -1.64
CA ASN A 49 -8.98 -26.28 -2.22
C ASN A 49 -10.10 -25.70 -1.33
N ILE A 50 -9.79 -25.31 -0.08
CA ILE A 50 -10.69 -24.75 0.93
C ILE A 50 -10.96 -23.26 0.67
N LEU A 51 -10.06 -22.56 -0.02
CA LEU A 51 -10.14 -21.10 -0.21
C LEU A 51 -10.96 -20.67 -1.44
N GLY A 52 -11.46 -21.59 -2.26
CA GLY A 52 -12.24 -21.28 -3.46
C GLY A 52 -11.40 -20.63 -4.57
N ASP A 53 -11.71 -20.96 -5.82
CA ASP A 53 -10.83 -20.69 -6.99
C ASP A 53 -10.45 -19.21 -7.20
N THR A 54 -11.18 -18.27 -6.60
CA THR A 54 -11.01 -16.81 -6.80
C THR A 54 -10.37 -16.07 -5.61
N LEU A 55 -10.35 -16.65 -4.40
CA LEU A 55 -9.67 -16.08 -3.23
C LEU A 55 -8.31 -16.74 -2.97
N ASN A 56 -7.87 -17.60 -3.89
CA ASN A 56 -6.58 -18.23 -3.84
C ASN A 56 -5.45 -17.18 -3.93
N ALA A 57 -4.40 -17.41 -3.14
CA ALA A 57 -3.28 -16.50 -2.95
C ALA A 57 -2.49 -16.21 -4.24
N ASP A 58 -2.64 -17.03 -5.26
CA ASP A 58 -1.98 -16.89 -6.55
C ASP A 58 -2.79 -16.08 -7.57
N VAL A 59 -4.12 -16.09 -7.51
CA VAL A 59 -4.99 -15.41 -8.49
C VAL A 59 -5.30 -13.98 -8.05
N PHE A 60 -5.67 -13.78 -6.79
CA PHE A 60 -6.14 -12.49 -6.30
C PHE A 60 -5.09 -11.36 -6.43
N PRO A 61 -3.83 -11.54 -5.99
CA PRO A 61 -2.80 -10.49 -6.16
C PRO A 61 -2.52 -10.17 -7.63
N LYS A 62 -2.49 -11.17 -8.50
CA LYS A 62 -2.24 -10.99 -9.94
C LYS A 62 -3.32 -10.12 -10.59
N MET A 63 -4.60 -10.36 -10.28
CA MET A 63 -5.70 -9.54 -10.79
C MET A 63 -5.57 -8.08 -10.36
N LEU A 64 -5.26 -7.83 -9.09
CA LEU A 64 -5.05 -6.47 -8.58
C LEU A 64 -3.88 -5.77 -9.26
N ILE A 65 -2.76 -6.47 -9.45
CA ILE A 65 -1.57 -5.91 -10.11
C ILE A 65 -1.87 -5.57 -11.57
N VAL A 66 -2.56 -6.45 -12.31
CA VAL A 66 -2.95 -6.18 -13.71
C VAL A 66 -3.86 -4.96 -13.79
N LEU A 67 -4.86 -4.87 -12.91
CA LEU A 67 -5.75 -3.69 -12.84
C LEU A 67 -4.94 -2.41 -12.54
N MET A 68 -4.01 -2.48 -11.58
CA MET A 68 -3.15 -1.35 -11.23
C MET A 68 -2.27 -0.91 -12.41
N ILE A 69 -1.71 -1.83 -13.17
CA ILE A 69 -0.90 -1.54 -14.38
C ILE A 69 -1.76 -0.86 -15.44
N ILE A 70 -2.98 -1.35 -15.68
CA ILE A 70 -3.92 -0.75 -16.64
C ILE A 70 -4.24 0.69 -16.23
N LEU A 71 -4.60 0.91 -14.96
CA LEU A 71 -4.91 2.24 -14.44
C LEU A 71 -3.70 3.17 -14.49
N ALA A 72 -2.51 2.70 -14.07
CA ALA A 72 -1.28 3.48 -14.08
C ALA A 72 -0.89 3.93 -15.49
N SER A 73 -1.15 3.08 -16.50
CA SER A 73 -0.86 3.39 -17.91
C SER A 73 -1.70 4.55 -18.44
N ILE A 74 -2.87 4.84 -17.85
CA ILE A 74 -3.76 5.94 -18.26
C ILE A 74 -3.29 7.28 -17.69
N ILE A 75 -2.73 7.29 -16.47
CA ILE A 75 -2.33 8.51 -15.72
C ILE A 75 -1.51 9.51 -16.57
N PRO A 76 -0.44 9.13 -17.30
CA PRO A 76 0.38 10.11 -18.02
C PRO A 76 -0.37 10.86 -19.15
N PHE A 77 -1.50 10.33 -19.61
CA PHE A 77 -2.33 10.91 -20.66
C PHE A 77 -3.51 11.75 -20.12
N GLU A 78 -3.72 11.79 -18.80
CA GLU A 78 -4.83 12.49 -18.17
C GLU A 78 -4.78 14.01 -18.42
N ILE A 79 -3.61 14.55 -18.81
CA ILE A 79 -3.43 15.96 -19.17
C ILE A 79 -4.23 16.43 -20.37
N SER A 80 -4.55 15.50 -21.29
CA SER A 80 -5.39 15.81 -22.45
C SER A 80 -6.85 16.01 -22.07
N PHE A 81 -7.30 15.45 -20.94
CA PHE A 81 -8.71 15.45 -20.53
C PHE A 81 -8.98 16.31 -19.29
N MET A 82 -8.01 16.47 -18.39
CA MET A 82 -8.19 17.12 -17.08
C MET A 82 -6.97 17.99 -16.66
N PRO A 83 -6.62 19.06 -17.41
CA PRO A 83 -5.44 19.88 -17.14
C PRO A 83 -5.49 20.62 -15.80
N GLU A 84 -6.67 21.08 -15.36
CA GLU A 84 -6.83 21.78 -14.07
C GLU A 84 -6.58 20.87 -12.86
N LYS A 85 -6.93 19.58 -12.98
CA LYS A 85 -6.70 18.58 -11.92
C LYS A 85 -5.20 18.35 -11.73
N ILE A 86 -4.46 18.20 -12.82
CA ILE A 86 -3.01 17.97 -12.77
C ILE A 86 -2.27 19.17 -12.20
N ALA A 87 -2.65 20.39 -12.59
CA ALA A 87 -2.05 21.61 -12.03
C ALA A 87 -2.22 21.70 -10.49
N LYS A 88 -3.35 21.22 -9.95
CA LYS A 88 -3.56 21.13 -8.49
C LYS A 88 -2.69 20.04 -7.86
N ILE A 89 -2.57 18.88 -8.49
CA ILE A 89 -1.75 17.76 -8.01
C ILE A 89 -0.27 18.17 -7.96
N ASP A 90 0.26 18.80 -9.00
CA ASP A 90 1.65 19.24 -9.04
C ASP A 90 1.95 20.34 -8.01
N LYS A 91 0.98 21.23 -7.76
CA LYS A 91 1.08 22.18 -6.65
C LYS A 91 1.07 21.49 -5.29
N GLY A 92 0.34 20.40 -5.13
CA GLY A 92 0.38 19.57 -3.91
C GLY A 92 1.72 18.84 -3.74
N ARG A 93 2.31 18.35 -4.83
CA ARG A 93 3.61 17.64 -4.84
C ARG A 93 4.79 18.51 -4.42
N SER A 94 4.70 19.83 -4.59
CA SER A 94 5.77 20.75 -4.18
C SER A 94 5.78 21.04 -2.68
N VAL A 95 4.73 20.63 -1.96
CA VAL A 95 4.67 20.74 -0.50
C VAL A 95 5.41 19.55 0.10
N SER A 96 6.33 19.83 1.03
CA SER A 96 7.05 18.79 1.76
C SER A 96 6.10 17.93 2.56
N LEU A 97 6.34 16.62 2.59
CA LEU A 97 5.60 15.70 3.45
C LEU A 97 5.83 16.05 4.92
N GLU A 98 4.79 15.89 5.74
CA GLU A 98 4.92 16.07 7.18
C GLU A 98 5.86 15.00 7.78
N PRO A 99 6.64 15.32 8.83
CA PRO A 99 7.55 14.36 9.44
C PRO A 99 6.86 13.09 9.95
N ILE A 100 5.58 13.17 10.31
CA ILE A 100 4.79 12.04 10.77
C ILE A 100 4.57 10.99 9.67
N THR A 101 4.43 11.43 8.42
CA THR A 101 4.29 10.55 7.26
C THR A 101 5.56 9.72 7.08
N TRP A 102 6.73 10.34 7.17
CA TRP A 102 8.01 9.64 7.11
C TRP A 102 8.18 8.61 8.23
N LYS A 103 7.84 8.97 9.47
CA LYS A 103 7.88 8.01 10.60
C LYS A 103 6.96 6.81 10.36
N THR A 104 5.77 7.04 9.82
CA THR A 104 4.81 5.97 9.52
C THR A 104 5.31 5.06 8.39
N ILE A 105 5.92 5.63 7.34
CA ILE A 105 6.53 4.85 6.25
C ILE A 105 7.64 3.94 6.77
N VAL A 106 8.55 4.47 7.59
CA VAL A 106 9.63 3.68 8.18
C VAL A 106 9.09 2.58 9.09
N LEU A 107 8.07 2.89 9.91
CA LEU A 107 7.41 1.90 10.75
C LEU A 107 6.80 0.76 9.92
N LEU A 108 6.07 1.09 8.84
CA LEU A 108 5.46 0.11 7.95
C LEU A 108 6.49 -0.82 7.32
N ILE A 109 7.58 -0.25 6.78
CA ILE A 109 8.67 -1.03 6.18
C ILE A 109 9.26 -1.97 7.22
N ALA A 110 9.60 -1.45 8.41
CA ALA A 110 10.16 -2.26 9.49
C ALA A 110 9.23 -3.40 9.89
N LEU A 111 7.94 -3.13 10.12
CA LEU A 111 6.95 -4.13 10.51
C LEU A 111 6.80 -5.22 9.45
N VAL A 112 6.69 -4.86 8.17
CA VAL A 112 6.58 -5.84 7.08
C VAL A 112 7.84 -6.70 6.97
N SER A 113 9.03 -6.10 7.12
CA SER A 113 10.30 -6.84 7.04
C SER A 113 10.47 -7.88 8.16
N VAL A 114 9.91 -7.64 9.35
CA VAL A 114 10.00 -8.59 10.46
C VAL A 114 8.75 -9.45 10.65
N ALA A 115 7.67 -9.19 9.92
CA ALA A 115 6.38 -9.86 10.09
C ALA A 115 6.44 -11.39 9.94
N GLU A 116 7.20 -11.88 8.96
CA GLU A 116 7.39 -13.32 8.73
C GLU A 116 8.04 -13.99 9.93
N PHE A 117 9.05 -13.33 10.53
CA PHE A 117 9.71 -13.84 11.73
C PHE A 117 8.76 -13.83 12.93
N LEU A 118 8.12 -12.68 13.22
CA LEU A 118 7.22 -12.51 14.38
C LEU A 118 5.99 -13.42 14.34
N GLY A 119 5.52 -13.78 13.15
CA GLY A 119 4.24 -14.45 12.94
C GLY A 119 3.05 -13.48 13.07
N PRO A 120 1.86 -13.82 12.54
CA PRO A 120 0.77 -12.86 12.41
C PRO A 120 0.20 -12.36 13.73
N ALA A 121 0.11 -13.22 14.76
CA ALA A 121 -0.45 -12.85 16.06
C ALA A 121 0.40 -11.78 16.76
N VAL A 122 1.73 -11.99 16.81
CA VAL A 122 2.65 -11.03 17.45
C VAL A 122 2.78 -9.78 16.59
N THR A 123 2.85 -9.92 15.26
CA THR A 123 2.87 -8.77 14.34
C THR A 123 1.64 -7.88 14.52
N MET A 124 0.46 -8.47 14.67
CA MET A 124 -0.78 -7.71 14.89
C MET A 124 -0.74 -6.95 16.23
N PHE A 125 -0.29 -7.59 17.31
CA PHE A 125 -0.10 -6.93 18.60
C PHE A 125 0.89 -5.76 18.52
N VAL A 126 2.08 -6.01 17.97
CA VAL A 126 3.14 -4.99 17.83
C VAL A 126 2.65 -3.82 16.96
N THR A 127 1.93 -4.11 15.88
CA THR A 127 1.32 -3.09 15.01
C THR A 127 0.30 -2.25 15.76
N ALA A 128 -0.61 -2.90 16.51
CA ALA A 128 -1.65 -2.21 17.28
C ALA A 128 -1.08 -1.30 18.38
N VAL A 129 0.10 -1.62 18.93
CA VAL A 129 0.83 -0.75 19.86
C VAL A 129 1.59 0.36 19.12
N SER A 130 2.33 0.01 18.08
CA SER A 130 3.32 0.90 17.46
C SER A 130 2.69 2.07 16.71
N PHE A 131 1.56 1.83 16.03
CA PHE A 131 0.87 2.86 15.25
C PHE A 131 0.37 4.03 16.11
N PRO A 132 -0.45 3.80 17.16
CA PRO A 132 -0.89 4.88 18.05
C PRO A 132 0.26 5.63 18.70
N LEU A 133 1.34 4.93 19.08
CA LEU A 133 2.52 5.55 19.68
C LEU A 133 3.26 6.47 18.70
N VAL A 134 3.48 6.02 17.45
CA VAL A 134 4.12 6.85 16.42
C VAL A 134 3.25 8.07 16.07
N TRP A 135 1.93 7.92 16.10
CA TRP A 135 0.97 9.01 15.91
C TRP A 135 0.83 9.96 17.11
N GLY A 136 1.52 9.68 18.22
CA GLY A 136 1.59 10.59 19.37
C GLY A 136 0.41 10.49 20.32
N GLU A 137 -0.36 9.40 20.29
CA GLU A 137 -1.41 9.14 21.27
C GLU A 137 -0.79 9.00 22.67
N LYS A 138 -1.24 9.84 23.61
CA LYS A 138 -0.68 9.91 24.98
C LYS A 138 -1.45 9.05 25.98
N ASN A 139 -2.64 8.57 25.62
CA ASN A 139 -3.46 7.75 26.50
C ASN A 139 -3.01 6.30 26.47
N TYR A 140 -1.91 6.00 27.16
CA TYR A 140 -1.34 4.65 27.22
C TYR A 140 -2.33 3.58 27.66
N LEU A 141 -3.30 3.92 28.53
CA LEU A 141 -4.36 2.99 28.93
C LEU A 141 -5.24 2.58 27.74
N ARG A 142 -5.60 3.53 26.88
CA ARG A 142 -6.44 3.29 25.70
C ARG A 142 -5.67 2.48 24.65
N ILE A 143 -4.38 2.76 24.48
CA ILE A 143 -3.46 1.99 23.62
C ILE A 143 -3.36 0.55 24.14
N ALA A 144 -3.16 0.35 25.44
CA ALA A 144 -3.05 -0.99 26.03
C ALA A 144 -4.34 -1.81 25.83
N ILE A 145 -5.50 -1.23 26.08
CA ILE A 145 -6.79 -1.89 25.87
C ILE A 145 -6.96 -2.25 24.39
N TYR A 146 -6.74 -1.31 23.48
CA TYR A 146 -6.87 -1.55 22.04
C TYR A 146 -5.91 -2.64 21.55
N SER A 147 -4.65 -2.56 21.96
CA SER A 147 -3.60 -3.46 21.50
C SER A 147 -3.80 -4.89 21.97
N VAL A 148 -4.58 -5.13 23.01
CA VAL A 148 -4.93 -6.47 23.48
C VAL A 148 -6.29 -6.91 22.94
N ALA A 149 -7.31 -6.05 23.05
CA ALA A 149 -8.67 -6.38 22.65
C ALA A 149 -8.78 -6.64 21.14
N PHE A 150 -8.12 -5.83 20.30
CA PHE A 150 -8.19 -5.96 18.86
C PHE A 150 -7.57 -7.28 18.36
N PRO A 151 -6.31 -7.64 18.71
CA PRO A 151 -5.76 -8.92 18.27
C PRO A 151 -6.52 -10.13 18.81
N ILE A 152 -7.02 -10.09 20.04
CA ILE A 152 -7.86 -11.17 20.59
C ILE A 152 -9.14 -11.33 19.79
N PHE A 153 -9.83 -10.22 19.49
CA PHE A 153 -11.05 -10.25 18.70
C PHE A 153 -10.80 -10.82 17.31
N VAL A 154 -9.76 -10.35 16.62
CA VAL A 154 -9.39 -10.86 15.29
C VAL A 154 -9.01 -12.34 15.36
N TYR A 155 -8.23 -12.74 16.36
CA TYR A 155 -7.90 -14.15 16.58
C TYR A 155 -9.16 -15.02 16.75
N LEU A 156 -10.14 -14.57 17.54
CA LEU A 156 -11.39 -15.30 17.73
C LEU A 156 -12.19 -15.42 16.43
N VAL A 157 -12.31 -14.34 15.66
CA VAL A 157 -13.01 -14.38 14.36
C VAL A 157 -12.32 -15.37 13.41
N PHE A 158 -11.01 -15.26 13.25
CA PHE A 158 -10.27 -16.09 12.31
C PHE A 158 -10.18 -17.55 12.76
N ASN A 159 -9.90 -17.81 14.04
CA ASN A 159 -9.75 -19.16 14.55
C ASN A 159 -11.09 -19.88 14.75
N LYS A 160 -12.09 -19.21 15.34
CA LYS A 160 -13.38 -19.84 15.71
C LYS A 160 -14.43 -19.74 14.62
N VAL A 161 -14.51 -18.63 13.90
CA VAL A 161 -15.54 -18.43 12.87
C VAL A 161 -15.06 -18.93 11.52
N LEU A 162 -13.80 -18.63 11.16
CA LEU A 162 -13.25 -18.97 9.83
C LEU A 162 -12.40 -20.24 9.81
N GLY A 163 -12.04 -20.80 10.97
CA GLY A 163 -11.19 -22.00 11.06
C GLY A 163 -9.76 -21.81 10.56
N LEU A 164 -9.29 -20.56 10.45
CA LEU A 164 -7.94 -20.22 9.99
C LEU A 164 -6.91 -20.44 11.10
N PHE A 165 -5.85 -21.16 10.75
CA PHE A 165 -4.69 -21.35 11.60
C PHE A 165 -3.74 -20.16 11.47
N PHE A 166 -3.32 -19.59 12.60
CA PHE A 166 -2.28 -18.58 12.64
C PHE A 166 -0.93 -19.25 12.85
N ASP A 167 0.02 -18.97 11.96
CA ASP A 167 1.39 -19.43 12.16
C ASP A 167 1.96 -18.85 13.47
N PRO A 168 2.53 -19.69 14.35
CA PRO A 168 3.04 -19.23 15.64
C PRO A 168 4.27 -18.31 15.53
N GLY A 169 5.01 -18.31 14.41
CA GLY A 169 6.22 -17.49 14.23
C GLY A 169 7.22 -17.69 15.37
N VAL A 170 7.67 -16.59 15.98
CA VAL A 170 8.59 -16.61 17.15
C VAL A 170 8.02 -17.40 18.34
N LEU A 171 6.70 -17.46 18.52
CA LEU A 171 6.09 -18.17 19.65
C LEU A 171 6.40 -19.66 19.63
N LYS A 172 6.79 -20.22 18.48
CA LYS A 172 7.25 -21.60 18.35
C LYS A 172 8.50 -21.88 19.19
N TYR A 173 9.36 -20.88 19.44
CA TYR A 173 10.60 -21.03 20.21
C TYR A 173 10.41 -20.86 21.73
N LEU A 174 9.21 -20.46 22.18
CA LEU A 174 8.86 -20.33 23.61
C LEU A 174 8.16 -21.58 24.18
N ASN A 175 7.88 -22.59 23.34
CA ASN A 175 7.35 -23.90 23.70
C ASN A 175 8.41 -24.98 23.52
#